data_AF-A0A2A3MJ24-F1
#
_entry.id   AF-A0A2A3MJ24-F1
#
_cell.length_a   1.000
_cell.length_b   1.000
_cell.length_c   1.000
_cell.angle_alpha   90.00
_cell.angle_beta   90.00
_cell.angle_gamma   90.00
#
_symmetry.space_group_name_H-M   'P 1'
#
loop_
_entity.id
_entity.type
_entity.pdbx_description
1 polymer ?
#
loop_
_entity_poly.entity_id
_entity_poly.type
_entity_poly.pdbx_seq_one_letter_code
_entity_poly.pdbx_strand_id
1 'polypeptide(L)'
;MKRLMIPLLLMASASAAAEQMRHSMHHGYFYGLQADALEYRYGDSGEELGYWSTEAWWGTDELKALWLSEAEYSFDHDSWETLDNRLALQTPVSDFIDLRGGLRFDTPDGENRQYAFVGLNGLLP
;
A
#
# COMPACT_ATOMS: atom_id res chain seq x y z
N MET A 1 -51.30 -12.50 1.71
CA MET A 1 -50.81 -13.85 1.32
C MET A 1 -49.31 -13.89 1.61
N LYS A 2 -48.87 -14.73 2.56
CA LYS A 2 -47.46 -14.84 2.98
C LYS A 2 -46.72 -15.77 2.00
N ARG A 3 -45.58 -15.35 1.46
CA ARG A 3 -44.64 -16.22 0.73
C ARG A 3 -43.33 -16.28 1.50
N LEU A 4 -43.08 -17.47 2.03
CA LEU A 4 -41.86 -17.92 2.68
C LEU A 4 -40.84 -18.28 1.57
N MET A 5 -39.60 -17.81 1.65
CA MET A 5 -38.48 -18.34 0.87
C MET A 5 -37.30 -18.61 1.81
N ILE A 6 -36.82 -19.84 1.73
CA ILE A 6 -35.79 -20.50 2.54
C ILE A 6 -34.39 -20.09 2.03
N PRO A 7 -33.39 -19.83 2.89
CA PRO A 7 -32.02 -19.65 2.42
C PRO A 7 -31.38 -21.01 2.14
N LEU A 8 -30.78 -21.14 0.96
CA LEU A 8 -29.96 -22.29 0.56
C LEU A 8 -28.57 -22.14 1.21
N LEU A 9 -28.25 -23.02 2.16
CA LEU A 9 -26.93 -23.12 2.78
C LEU A 9 -26.02 -23.94 1.84
N LEU A 10 -24.98 -23.31 1.28
CA LEU A 10 -23.97 -24.01 0.50
C LEU A 10 -22.87 -24.53 1.46
N MET A 11 -22.86 -25.84 1.74
CA MET A 11 -21.71 -26.49 2.37
C MET A 11 -20.66 -26.80 1.30
N ALA A 12 -19.54 -26.07 1.29
CA ALA A 12 -18.37 -26.44 0.52
C ALA A 12 -17.60 -27.55 1.26
N SER A 13 -17.38 -28.68 0.60
CA SER A 13 -16.66 -29.85 1.14
C SER A 13 -15.16 -29.57 1.27
N ALA A 14 -14.57 -30.00 2.39
CA ALA A 14 -13.16 -29.81 2.73
C ALA A 14 -12.16 -30.38 1.70
N SER A 15 -12.59 -31.28 0.82
CA SER A 15 -11.77 -31.82 -0.27
C SER A 15 -11.49 -30.80 -1.36
N ALA A 16 -12.44 -29.91 -1.69
CA ALA A 16 -12.21 -28.83 -2.65
C ALA A 16 -11.23 -27.78 -2.11
N ALA A 17 -11.27 -27.50 -0.80
CA ALA A 17 -10.31 -26.62 -0.13
C ALA A 17 -8.89 -27.22 -0.13
N ALA A 18 -8.76 -28.53 0.08
CA ALA A 18 -7.46 -29.22 0.04
C ALA A 18 -6.88 -29.30 -1.38
N GLU A 19 -7.71 -29.40 -2.42
CA GLU A 19 -7.28 -29.44 -3.82
C GLU A 19 -6.90 -28.03 -4.33
N GLN A 20 -7.59 -26.99 -3.88
CA GLN A 20 -7.21 -25.59 -4.11
C GLN A 20 -5.89 -25.22 -3.42
N MET A 21 -5.61 -25.78 -2.23
CA MET A 21 -4.33 -25.61 -1.52
C MET A 21 -3.16 -26.34 -2.20
N ARG A 22 -3.41 -27.38 -3.01
CA ARG A 22 -2.34 -28.07 -3.76
C ARG A 22 -1.91 -27.34 -5.04
N HIS A 23 -2.65 -26.30 -5.45
CA HIS A 23 -2.27 -25.44 -6.58
C HIS A 23 -1.32 -24.30 -6.16
N SER A 24 -0.91 -24.20 -4.89
CA SER A 24 -0.06 -23.11 -4.38
C SER A 24 1.44 -23.42 -4.48
N MET A 25 1.89 -23.90 -5.64
CA MET A 25 3.31 -23.87 -6.03
C MET A 25 3.43 -23.03 -7.31
N HIS A 26 2.86 -21.83 -7.29
CA HIS A 26 2.94 -20.92 -8.42
C HIS A 26 3.99 -19.85 -8.09
N HIS A 27 5.13 -19.92 -8.77
CA HIS A 27 6.07 -18.81 -8.93
C HIS A 27 5.35 -17.66 -9.68
N GLY A 28 4.44 -16.98 -8.98
CA GLY A 28 3.52 -16.00 -9.54
C GLY A 28 3.98 -14.57 -9.28
N TYR A 29 3.60 -13.68 -10.19
CA TYR A 29 3.61 -12.24 -9.90
C TYR A 29 2.32 -11.87 -9.17
N PHE A 30 2.46 -11.09 -8.12
CA PHE A 30 1.39 -10.54 -7.30
C PHE A 30 1.51 -9.01 -7.31
N TYR A 31 0.41 -8.35 -7.00
CA TYR A 31 0.39 -6.92 -6.76
C TYR A 31 -0.49 -6.61 -5.56
N GLY A 32 -0.30 -5.43 -5.00
CA GLY A 32 -1.17 -4.90 -3.97
C GLY A 32 -1.09 -3.39 -3.89
N LEU A 33 -2.06 -2.84 -3.18
CA LEU A 33 -2.17 -1.43 -2.86
C LEU A 33 -2.64 -1.34 -1.41
N GLN A 34 -1.94 -0.54 -0.64
CA GLN A 34 -2.26 -0.22 0.75
C GLN A 34 -2.28 1.30 0.89
N ALA A 35 -3.26 1.80 1.63
CA ALA A 35 -3.29 3.18 2.08
C ALA A 35 -3.35 3.19 3.60
N ASP A 36 -2.37 3.82 4.23
CA ASP A 36 -2.33 3.99 5.69
C ASP A 36 -3.16 5.18 6.13
N ALA A 37 -3.30 6.18 5.25
CA ALA A 37 -4.14 7.34 5.47
C ALA A 37 -4.75 7.86 4.17
N LEU A 38 -5.99 8.32 4.28
CA LEU A 38 -6.64 9.17 3.31
C LEU A 38 -7.57 10.10 4.09
N GLU A 39 -7.14 11.34 4.25
CA GLU A 39 -7.72 12.29 5.18
C GLU A 39 -8.06 13.59 4.49
N TYR A 40 -9.17 14.16 4.94
CA TYR A 40 -9.56 15.52 4.65
C TYR A 40 -9.84 16.21 5.98
N ARG A 41 -9.16 17.33 6.23
CA ARG A 41 -9.20 18.07 7.48
C ARG A 41 -9.74 19.47 7.20
N TYR A 42 -10.68 19.89 8.03
CA TYR A 42 -11.23 21.24 8.01
C TYR A 42 -11.25 21.78 9.45
N GLY A 43 -10.72 22.98 9.66
CA GLY A 43 -10.56 23.60 10.99
C GLY A 43 -11.47 24.81 11.24
N ASP A 44 -11.65 25.16 12.52
CA ASP A 44 -12.41 26.35 12.94
C ASP A 44 -11.79 27.67 12.46
N SER A 45 -10.50 27.66 12.12
CA SER A 45 -9.76 28.77 11.48
C SER A 45 -10.08 28.94 9.99
N GLY A 46 -10.83 28.02 9.39
CA GLY A 46 -11.07 27.94 7.95
C GLY A 46 -10.03 27.14 7.18
N GLU A 47 -8.99 26.62 7.86
CA GLU A 47 -7.93 25.83 7.24
C GLU A 47 -8.45 24.50 6.70
N GLU A 48 -8.11 24.19 5.45
CA GLU A 48 -8.56 23.03 4.70
C GLU A 48 -7.36 22.27 4.10
N LEU A 49 -7.18 21.02 4.52
CA LEU A 49 -6.04 20.18 4.14
C LEU A 49 -6.47 18.80 3.63
N GLY A 50 -5.77 18.30 2.61
CA GLY A 50 -5.85 16.92 2.16
C GLY A 50 -4.58 16.19 2.50
N TYR A 51 -4.67 14.93 2.94
CA TYR A 51 -3.49 14.11 3.24
C TYR A 51 -3.69 12.67 2.78
N TRP A 52 -2.65 12.06 2.23
CA TRP A 52 -2.62 10.62 1.98
C TRP A 52 -1.25 10.01 2.21
N SER A 53 -1.25 8.71 2.52
CA SER A 53 -0.07 7.86 2.55
C SER A 53 -0.42 6.48 1.99
N THR A 54 0.28 6.06 0.96
CA THR A 54 0.00 4.82 0.23
C THR A 54 1.26 4.12 -0.25
N GLU A 55 1.20 2.79 -0.30
CA GLU A 55 2.20 1.91 -0.87
C GLU A 55 1.53 0.96 -1.86
N ALA A 56 2.04 0.92 -3.09
CA ALA A 56 1.69 -0.06 -4.10
C ALA A 56 2.91 -0.94 -4.39
N TRP A 57 2.67 -2.22 -4.67
CA TRP A 57 3.73 -3.13 -5.06
C TRP A 57 3.31 -4.07 -6.19
N TRP A 58 4.30 -4.53 -6.93
CA TRP A 58 4.16 -5.57 -7.94
C TRP A 58 5.44 -6.40 -8.01
N GLY A 59 5.32 -7.73 -8.01
CA GLY A 59 6.48 -8.62 -8.07
C GLY A 59 6.19 -10.03 -7.56
N THR A 60 7.24 -10.75 -7.21
CA THR A 60 7.17 -12.13 -6.72
C THR A 60 7.41 -12.17 -5.20
N ASP A 61 7.48 -13.37 -4.64
CA ASP A 61 7.87 -13.57 -3.25
C ASP A 61 9.33 -13.13 -3.00
N GLU A 62 10.21 -13.26 -4.00
CA GLU A 62 11.66 -12.97 -3.89
C GLU A 62 12.02 -11.51 -4.16
N LEU A 63 11.27 -10.84 -5.05
CA LEU A 63 11.56 -9.47 -5.47
C LEU A 63 10.27 -8.71 -5.80
N LYS A 64 10.10 -7.53 -5.21
CA LYS A 64 8.98 -6.63 -5.45
C LYS A 64 9.48 -5.26 -5.89
N ALA A 65 8.80 -4.66 -6.86
CA ALA A 65 8.88 -3.24 -7.15
C ALA A 65 7.81 -2.51 -6.34
N LEU A 66 8.18 -1.39 -5.73
CA LEU A 66 7.33 -0.60 -4.86
C LEU A 66 7.22 0.82 -5.40
N TRP A 67 6.03 1.38 -5.27
CA TRP A 67 5.79 2.82 -5.32
C TRP A 67 5.16 3.24 -3.99
N LEU A 68 5.80 4.20 -3.32
CA LEU A 68 5.26 4.80 -2.10
C LEU A 68 4.96 6.27 -2.39
N SER A 69 3.84 6.76 -1.91
CA SER A 69 3.45 8.15 -2.02
C SER A 69 2.90 8.66 -0.71
N GLU A 70 3.40 9.81 -0.29
CA GLU A 70 2.87 10.58 0.83
C GLU A 70 2.70 12.02 0.38
N ALA A 71 1.53 12.61 0.59
CA ALA A 71 1.30 13.99 0.22
C ALA A 71 0.37 14.70 1.19
N GLU A 72 0.62 15.99 1.36
CA GLU A 72 -0.24 16.94 2.06
C GLU A 72 -0.50 18.12 1.12
N TYR A 73 -1.77 18.44 0.93
CA TYR A 73 -2.25 19.54 0.09
C TYR A 73 -2.94 20.59 0.94
N SER A 74 -2.55 21.85 0.81
CA SER A 74 -3.29 22.98 1.36
C SER A 74 -4.28 23.49 0.32
N PHE A 75 -5.58 23.35 0.61
CA PHE A 75 -6.64 23.88 -0.26
C PHE A 75 -6.73 25.41 -0.15
N ASP A 76 -6.33 25.99 0.98
CA ASP A 76 -6.27 27.45 1.17
C ASP A 76 -5.21 28.12 0.27
N HIS A 77 -4.03 27.50 0.18
CA HIS A 77 -2.91 28.03 -0.57
C HIS A 77 -2.78 27.44 -1.99
N ASP A 78 -3.67 26.51 -2.35
CA ASP A 78 -3.67 25.77 -3.63
C ASP A 78 -2.28 25.17 -3.95
N SER A 79 -1.67 24.54 -2.95
CA SER A 79 -0.26 24.11 -3.03
C SER A 79 0.03 22.82 -2.24
N TRP A 80 1.10 22.13 -2.63
CA TRP A 80 1.56 20.92 -1.96
C TRP A 80 2.51 21.28 -0.82
N GLU A 81 2.08 21.12 0.43
CA GLU A 81 2.97 21.25 1.58
C GLU A 81 3.96 20.07 1.65
N THR A 82 3.53 18.89 1.18
CA THR A 82 4.37 17.72 1.01
C THR A 82 3.93 16.95 -0.24
N LEU A 83 4.91 16.50 -1.03
CA LEU A 83 4.70 15.56 -2.12
C LEU A 83 5.94 14.68 -2.27
N ASP A 84 5.95 13.56 -1.53
CA ASP A 84 6.99 12.53 -1.54
C ASP A 84 6.53 11.38 -2.45
N ASN A 85 7.35 11.05 -3.45
CA ASN A 85 7.22 9.83 -4.23
C ASN A 85 8.50 9.02 -4.17
N ARG A 86 8.37 7.74 -3.82
CA ARG A 86 9.48 6.78 -3.79
C ARG A 86 9.24 5.62 -4.75
N LEU A 87 10.25 5.30 -5.54
CA LEU A 87 10.30 4.07 -6.34
C LEU A 87 11.41 3.19 -5.78
N ALA A 88 11.08 1.95 -5.44
CA ALA A 88 12.01 1.06 -4.75
C ALA A 88 11.91 -0.39 -5.22
N LEU A 89 12.95 -1.15 -4.92
CA LEU A 89 12.93 -2.61 -4.95
C LEU A 89 12.99 -3.14 -3.53
N GLN A 90 12.32 -4.27 -3.30
CA GLN A 90 12.30 -4.98 -2.02
C GLN A 90 12.61 -6.46 -2.23
N THR A 91 13.47 -7.01 -1.37
CA THR A 91 13.72 -8.45 -1.28
C THR A 91 13.71 -8.90 0.19
N PRO A 92 13.09 -10.04 0.53
CA PRO A 92 13.11 -10.55 1.90
C PRO A 92 14.52 -11.02 2.26
N VAL A 93 15.01 -10.61 3.43
CA VAL A 93 16.28 -11.09 4.00
C VAL A 93 16.07 -12.04 5.18
N SER A 94 14.85 -12.08 5.72
CA SER A 94 14.38 -12.97 6.78
C SER A 94 12.86 -13.12 6.66
N ASP A 95 12.26 -14.02 7.43
CA ASP A 95 10.80 -14.24 7.47
C ASP A 95 9.99 -12.99 7.84
N PHE A 96 10.61 -12.04 8.55
CA PHE A 96 9.95 -10.82 9.05
C PHE A 96 10.66 -9.52 8.66
N ILE A 97 11.75 -9.59 7.88
CA ILE A 97 12.57 -8.42 7.53
C ILE A 97 12.84 -8.41 6.04
N ASP A 98 12.58 -7.26 5.44
CA ASP A 98 12.81 -6.94 4.05
C ASP A 98 13.95 -5.92 3.92
N LEU A 99 14.81 -6.12 2.91
CA LEU A 99 15.73 -5.10 2.42
C LEU A 99 15.04 -4.29 1.33
N ARG A 100 15.01 -2.96 1.49
CA ARG A 100 14.46 -2.00 0.54
C ARG A 100 15.54 -1.05 0.05
N GLY A 101 15.51 -0.68 -1.22
CA GLY A 101 16.37 0.37 -1.75
C GLY A 101 15.78 1.01 -3.01
N GLY A 102 16.02 2.30 -3.20
CA GLY A 102 15.35 3.05 -4.25
C GLY A 102 15.72 4.53 -4.34
N LEU A 103 14.88 5.25 -5.07
CA LEU A 103 14.96 6.69 -5.27
C LEU A 103 13.74 7.36 -4.67
N ARG A 104 13.96 8.52 -4.06
CA ARG A 104 12.95 9.41 -3.47
C ARG A 104 12.96 10.74 -4.21
N PHE A 105 11.78 11.24 -4.51
CA PHE A 105 11.54 12.52 -5.15
C PHE A 105 10.58 13.33 -4.27
N ASP A 106 11.10 14.39 -3.66
CA ASP A 106 10.31 15.35 -2.90
C ASP A 106 10.07 16.58 -3.77
N THR A 107 8.80 16.87 -4.06
CA THR A 107 8.40 18.02 -4.88
C THR A 107 7.26 18.84 -4.25
N PRO A 108 7.42 19.35 -3.02
CA PRO A 108 6.47 20.28 -2.42
C PRO A 108 6.54 21.66 -3.09
N ASP A 109 5.66 22.58 -2.70
CA ASP A 109 5.85 24.00 -2.96
C ASP A 109 7.14 24.48 -2.28
N GLY A 110 8.06 25.01 -3.08
CA GLY A 110 9.41 25.35 -2.66
C GLY A 110 10.51 24.50 -3.30
N GLU A 111 11.45 24.02 -2.50
CA GLU A 111 12.66 23.36 -3.00
C GLU A 111 12.45 21.86 -3.25
N ASN A 112 12.67 21.44 -4.49
CA ASN A 112 12.65 20.02 -4.86
C ASN A 112 13.93 19.32 -4.44
N ARG A 113 13.81 18.09 -3.93
CA ARG A 113 14.95 17.28 -3.47
C ARG A 113 14.85 15.85 -3.97
N GLN A 114 16.01 15.23 -4.16
CA GLN A 114 16.13 13.86 -4.68
C GLN A 114 17.16 13.10 -3.86
N TYR A 115 16.83 11.86 -3.51
CA TYR A 115 17.68 11.00 -2.70
C TYR A 115 17.70 9.58 -3.23
N ALA A 116 18.84 8.92 -3.07
CA ALA A 116 18.89 7.46 -3.07
C ALA A 116 18.80 6.98 -1.62
N PHE A 117 18.15 5.84 -1.40
CA PHE A 117 18.05 5.24 -0.07
C PHE A 117 18.20 3.73 -0.09
N VAL A 118 18.61 3.19 1.06
CA VAL A 118 18.62 1.76 1.37
C VAL A 118 18.27 1.60 2.84
N GLY A 119 17.46 0.60 3.19
CA GLY A 119 16.99 0.40 4.56
C GLY A 119 16.31 -0.95 4.75
N LEU A 120 16.04 -1.28 6.01
CA LEU A 120 15.30 -2.48 6.39
C LEU A 120 13.86 -2.10 6.77
N ASN A 121 12.90 -2.95 6.43
CA ASN A 121 11.50 -2.82 6.82
C ASN A 121 11.00 -4.15 7.39
N GLY A 122 10.13 -4.10 8.41
CA GLY A 122 9.58 -5.30 9.04
C GLY A 122 9.61 -5.25 10.56
N LEU A 123 9.43 -6.41 11.20
CA LEU A 123 9.43 -6.53 12.66
C LEU A 123 10.87 -6.67 13.17
N LEU A 124 11.43 -5.57 13.67
CA LEU A 124 12.75 -5.53 14.29
C LEU A 124 12.65 -5.94 15.77
N PRO A 125 13.64 -6.70 16.31
CA PRO A 125 13.65 -7.18 17.69
C PRO A 125 13.87 -6.08 18.74
#